data_AF-A0A530M5J8-F1
#
_entry.id   AF-A0A530M5J8-F1
#
_cell.length_a   1.000
_cell.length_b   1.000
_cell.length_c   1.000
_cell.angle_alpha   90.00
_cell.angle_beta   90.00
_cell.angle_gamma   90.00
#
_symmetry.space_group_name_H-M   'P 1'
#
loop_
_entity.id
_entity.type
_entity.pdbx_description
1 polymer ?
#
loop_
_entity_poly.entity_id
_entity_poly.type
_entity_poly.pdbx_seq_one_letter_code
_entity_poly.pdbx_strand_id
1 'polypeptide(L)'
;MRGSSATASGHFESGHACPLCARRPLVVRGTNKTTAAGALLGAGLAGLALYNSARARRALFSHGSGRFIGVTGVRLHVLEQGSGMPLILLHGNGSSAEDFRTSGMFDEAAGKYRVLAFDRPGFGRSTRPRGKWWTAAAQADLIHAAVAQLGIERYLVLGHSWGASVALQLARRHPASVAGIVLVSGYYYPPPRLGLALAVLPALPVAGGVFRHTLLPLLVRLTWPLAMGKIFRPHPLTQLTSTSEAIPLSRE
;
A
#
# COMPACT_ATOMS: atom_id res chain seq x y z
N MET A 1 -64.36 -91.69 34.84
CA MET A 1 -63.53 -91.05 35.89
C MET A 1 -63.21 -89.66 35.39
N ARG A 2 -64.06 -88.65 35.68
CA ARG A 2 -64.11 -87.74 36.85
C ARG A 2 -62.99 -86.68 36.86
N GLY A 3 -63.41 -85.41 36.83
CA GLY A 3 -62.64 -84.18 37.13
C GLY A 3 -62.71 -83.14 35.99
N SER A 4 -63.78 -82.35 35.82
CA SER A 4 -64.19 -81.13 36.58
C SER A 4 -63.16 -79.99 36.47
N SER A 5 -63.35 -79.01 35.58
CA SER A 5 -64.07 -77.71 35.75
C SER A 5 -63.18 -76.58 36.30
N ALA A 6 -62.98 -75.52 35.52
CA ALA A 6 -63.06 -74.11 35.98
C ALA A 6 -62.87 -73.13 34.81
N THR A 7 -63.88 -72.29 34.65
CA THR A 7 -63.99 -71.09 33.81
C THR A 7 -63.19 -69.92 34.38
N ALA A 8 -62.59 -69.08 33.51
CA ALA A 8 -62.38 -67.67 33.81
C ALA A 8 -62.23 -66.87 32.50
N SER A 9 -63.33 -66.26 32.07
CA SER A 9 -63.40 -65.20 31.08
C SER A 9 -62.91 -63.89 31.69
N GLY A 10 -61.89 -63.27 31.08
CA GLY A 10 -61.43 -61.92 31.42
C GLY A 10 -61.35 -61.05 30.17
N HIS A 11 -62.33 -60.18 29.99
CA HIS A 11 -62.18 -58.99 29.16
C HIS A 11 -61.40 -57.94 29.96
N PHE A 12 -60.37 -57.34 29.38
CA PHE A 12 -59.83 -56.06 29.85
C PHE A 12 -59.30 -55.22 28.68
N GLU A 13 -60.14 -54.25 28.35
CA GLU A 13 -59.90 -52.87 27.89
C GLU A 13 -58.68 -52.50 27.04
N SER A 14 -59.02 -51.92 25.90
CA SER A 14 -58.26 -51.02 25.05
C SER A 14 -57.59 -49.88 25.83
N GLY A 15 -56.27 -49.92 25.92
CA GLY A 15 -55.45 -48.80 26.38
C GLY A 15 -55.28 -47.74 25.29
N HIS A 16 -55.84 -46.56 25.52
CA HIS A 16 -55.64 -45.35 24.73
C HIS A 16 -54.16 -44.97 24.61
N ALA A 17 -53.65 -44.90 23.37
CA ALA A 17 -52.36 -44.28 23.08
C ALA A 17 -52.46 -42.76 23.21
N CYS A 18 -51.69 -42.17 24.13
CA CYS A 18 -51.58 -40.73 24.34
C CYS A 18 -51.03 -40.02 23.06
N PRO A 19 -51.75 -39.07 22.42
CA PRO A 19 -51.31 -38.43 21.19
C PRO A 19 -50.17 -37.40 21.38
N LEU A 20 -49.70 -37.20 22.62
CA LEU A 20 -48.73 -36.15 22.98
C LEU A 20 -47.29 -36.66 23.16
N CYS A 21 -47.02 -37.95 22.93
CA CYS A 21 -45.67 -38.53 22.98
C CYS A 21 -44.86 -38.37 21.67
N ALA A 22 -45.22 -37.44 20.80
CA ALA A 22 -44.40 -37.06 19.64
C ALA A 22 -43.19 -36.22 20.11
N ARG A 23 -42.16 -36.88 20.62
CA ARG A 23 -40.84 -36.27 20.84
C ARG A 23 -40.30 -35.80 19.49
N ARG A 24 -40.52 -34.52 19.15
CA ARG A 24 -39.75 -33.87 18.08
C ARG A 24 -38.28 -33.90 18.51
N PRO A 25 -37.36 -34.58 17.78
CA PRO A 25 -35.96 -34.47 18.10
C PRO A 25 -35.55 -33.02 17.92
N LEU A 26 -35.15 -32.39 19.02
CA LEU A 26 -34.47 -31.11 19.01
C LEU A 26 -33.14 -31.33 18.29
N VAL A 27 -33.11 -31.05 16.99
CA VAL A 27 -31.86 -31.01 16.22
C VAL A 27 -31.10 -29.78 16.70
N VAL A 28 -30.33 -29.94 17.77
CA VAL A 28 -29.33 -28.96 18.17
C VAL A 28 -28.26 -29.01 17.08
N ARG A 29 -28.32 -28.06 16.14
CA ARG A 29 -27.23 -27.81 15.18
C ARG A 29 -26.00 -27.42 15.99
N GLY A 30 -25.17 -28.41 16.33
CA GLY A 30 -23.86 -28.18 16.92
C GLY A 30 -23.05 -27.32 15.96
N THR A 31 -22.72 -26.11 16.38
CA THR A 31 -21.75 -25.28 15.66
C THR A 31 -20.42 -26.02 15.67
N ASN A 32 -19.98 -26.48 14.49
CA ASN A 32 -18.77 -27.25 14.37
C ASN A 32 -17.59 -26.36 14.82
N LYS A 33 -16.75 -26.79 15.76
CA LYS A 33 -15.67 -25.95 16.35
C LYS A 33 -14.79 -25.27 15.30
N THR A 34 -14.63 -25.91 14.14
CA THR A 34 -13.95 -25.39 12.94
C THR A 34 -14.62 -24.14 12.35
N THR A 35 -15.96 -24.11 12.29
CA THR A 35 -16.73 -22.93 11.83
C THR A 35 -16.61 -21.76 12.80
N ALA A 36 -16.61 -22.02 14.10
CA ALA A 36 -16.40 -20.99 15.13
C ALA A 36 -14.97 -20.41 15.05
N ALA A 37 -13.94 -21.25 14.91
CA ALA A 37 -12.56 -20.80 14.75
C ALA A 37 -12.35 -19.95 13.47
N GLY A 38 -12.96 -20.37 12.35
CA GLY A 38 -12.93 -19.61 11.10
C GLY A 38 -13.60 -18.24 11.21
N ALA A 39 -14.75 -18.16 11.89
CA ALA A 39 -15.45 -16.90 12.13
C ALA A 39 -14.64 -15.93 13.00
N LEU A 40 -13.99 -16.43 14.06
CA LEU A 40 -13.12 -15.63 14.93
C LEU A 40 -11.90 -15.08 14.18
N LEU A 41 -11.25 -15.91 13.37
CA LEU A 41 -10.13 -15.48 12.53
C LEU A 41 -10.55 -14.40 11.52
N GLY A 42 -11.69 -14.60 10.86
CA GLY A 42 -12.26 -13.63 9.92
C GLY A 42 -12.57 -12.29 10.59
N ALA A 43 -13.22 -12.31 11.75
CA ALA A 43 -13.52 -11.10 12.52
C ALA A 43 -12.25 -10.37 12.98
N GLY A 44 -11.23 -11.11 13.43
CA GLY A 44 -9.93 -10.56 13.82
C GLY A 44 -9.21 -9.86 12.67
N LEU A 45 -9.17 -10.49 11.48
CA LEU A 45 -8.58 -9.88 10.28
C LEU A 45 -9.35 -8.63 9.83
N ALA A 46 -10.69 -8.65 9.89
CA ALA A 46 -11.51 -7.49 9.57
C ALA A 46 -11.27 -6.33 10.54
N GLY A 47 -11.24 -6.60 11.85
CA GLY A 47 -10.92 -5.61 12.88
C GLY A 47 -9.54 -4.98 12.69
N LEU A 48 -8.53 -5.78 12.38
CA LEU A 48 -7.18 -5.29 12.10
C LEU A 48 -7.13 -4.44 10.82
N ALA A 49 -7.83 -4.86 9.76
CA ALA A 49 -7.95 -4.10 8.52
C ALA A 49 -8.59 -2.72 8.73
N LEU A 50 -9.67 -2.66 9.52
CA LEU A 50 -10.33 -1.42 9.89
C LEU A 50 -9.42 -0.51 10.71
N TYR A 51 -8.77 -1.05 11.74
CA TYR A 51 -7.82 -0.31 12.58
C TYR A 51 -6.67 0.29 11.77
N ASN A 52 -6.02 -0.52 10.92
CA ASN A 52 -4.93 -0.06 10.07
C ASN A 52 -5.38 0.98 9.06
N SER A 53 -6.57 0.81 8.47
CA SER A 53 -7.14 1.77 7.52
C SER A 53 -7.46 3.11 8.20
N ALA A 54 -8.02 3.07 9.42
CA ALA A 54 -8.27 4.27 10.21
C ALA A 54 -6.97 4.99 10.57
N ARG A 55 -5.92 4.26 11.00
CA ARG A 55 -4.60 4.84 11.27
C ARG A 55 -3.94 5.43 10.03
N ALA A 56 -3.99 4.74 8.89
CA ALA A 56 -3.45 5.24 7.64
C ALA A 56 -4.17 6.52 7.21
N ARG A 57 -5.51 6.56 7.33
CA ARG A 57 -6.30 7.76 7.04
C ARG A 57 -5.90 8.92 7.95
N ARG A 58 -5.82 8.71 9.27
CA ARG A 58 -5.38 9.74 10.21
C ARG A 58 -3.99 10.28 9.88
N ALA A 59 -3.02 9.40 9.60
CA ALA A 59 -1.66 9.81 9.24
C ALA A 59 -1.61 10.62 7.94
N LEU A 60 -2.41 10.23 6.93
CA LEU A 60 -2.47 10.95 5.67
C LEU A 60 -3.09 12.34 5.84
N PHE A 61 -4.10 12.52 6.70
CA PHE A 61 -4.85 13.77 6.82
C PHE A 61 -4.49 14.62 8.05
N SER A 62 -3.45 14.25 8.80
CA SER A 62 -2.98 15.02 9.97
C SER A 62 -2.08 16.22 9.63
N HIS A 63 -1.50 16.25 8.42
CA HIS A 63 -0.59 17.31 7.95
C HIS A 63 -1.28 18.23 6.93
N GLY A 64 -0.66 19.37 6.59
CA GLY A 64 -1.25 20.47 5.82
C GLY A 64 -2.04 20.08 4.56
N SER A 65 -2.98 20.95 4.17
CA SER A 65 -3.80 20.74 2.97
C SER A 65 -2.99 20.97 1.69
N GLY A 66 -3.12 20.05 0.74
CA GLY A 66 -2.73 20.25 -0.65
C GLY A 66 -3.97 20.32 -1.55
N ARG A 67 -3.78 20.60 -2.82
CA ARG A 67 -4.85 20.59 -3.84
C ARG A 67 -4.92 19.23 -4.54
N PHE A 68 -6.03 18.98 -5.22
CA PHE A 68 -6.20 17.80 -6.05
C PHE A 68 -6.34 18.18 -7.53
N ILE A 69 -5.78 17.36 -8.41
CA ILE A 69 -5.85 17.53 -9.87
C ILE A 69 -6.34 16.22 -10.48
N GLY A 70 -7.38 16.28 -11.31
CA GLY A 70 -7.95 15.12 -11.99
C GLY A 70 -7.36 14.95 -13.40
N VAL A 71 -6.67 13.84 -13.65
CA VAL A 71 -6.01 13.57 -14.94
C VAL A 71 -6.24 12.13 -15.34
N THR A 72 -6.86 11.90 -16.50
CA THR A 72 -7.09 10.54 -17.06
C THR A 72 -7.75 9.57 -16.06
N GLY A 73 -8.73 10.04 -15.29
CA GLY A 73 -9.43 9.23 -14.27
C GLY A 73 -8.62 8.98 -12.98
N VAL A 74 -7.45 9.62 -12.81
CA VAL A 74 -6.65 9.59 -11.58
C VAL A 74 -6.70 10.95 -10.90
N ARG A 75 -7.03 10.96 -9.62
CA ARG A 75 -6.96 12.16 -8.79
C ARG A 75 -5.60 12.21 -8.10
N LEU A 76 -4.76 13.16 -8.49
CA LEU A 76 -3.45 13.40 -7.92
C LEU A 76 -3.54 14.45 -6.81
N HIS A 77 -2.91 14.19 -5.67
CA HIS A 77 -2.67 15.19 -4.64
C HIS A 77 -1.34 15.89 -4.91
N VAL A 78 -1.33 17.21 -4.76
CA VAL A 78 -0.12 18.03 -4.94
C VAL A 78 -0.05 19.09 -3.84
N LEU A 79 1.14 19.22 -3.27
CA LEU A 79 1.53 20.34 -2.42
C LEU A 79 2.17 21.40 -3.32
N GLU A 80 1.77 22.65 -3.16
CA GLU A 80 2.22 23.75 -4.02
C GLU A 80 2.58 24.97 -3.17
N GLN A 81 3.77 25.55 -3.39
CA GLN A 81 4.24 26.75 -2.69
C GLN A 81 5.29 27.48 -3.52
N GLY A 82 5.44 28.78 -3.27
CA GLY A 82 6.43 29.63 -3.92
C GLY A 82 5.99 30.12 -5.30
N SER A 83 6.91 30.77 -6.00
CA SER A 83 6.72 31.37 -7.32
C SER A 83 8.00 31.27 -8.15
N GLY A 84 7.91 31.58 -9.45
CA GLY A 84 9.04 31.48 -10.37
C GLY A 84 9.05 30.17 -11.18
N MET A 85 10.24 29.71 -11.55
CA MET A 85 10.41 28.52 -12.40
C MET A 85 9.77 27.29 -11.73
N PRO A 86 8.86 26.54 -12.39
CA PRO A 86 8.23 25.38 -11.79
C PRO A 86 9.24 24.26 -11.49
N LEU A 87 9.19 23.73 -10.27
CA LEU A 87 10.01 22.62 -9.81
C LEU A 87 9.10 21.48 -9.33
N ILE A 88 9.08 20.40 -10.10
CA ILE A 88 8.26 19.22 -9.81
C ILE A 88 9.05 18.26 -8.91
N LEU A 89 8.50 17.88 -7.76
CA LEU A 89 9.14 16.95 -6.83
C LEU A 89 8.41 15.59 -6.83
N LEU A 90 9.16 14.50 -7.04
CA LEU A 90 8.64 13.14 -7.14
C LEU A 90 9.28 12.22 -6.09
N HIS A 91 8.46 11.76 -5.15
CA HIS A 91 8.90 10.96 -4.00
C HIS A 91 9.21 9.48 -4.36
N GLY A 92 9.90 8.78 -3.45
CA GLY A 92 10.29 7.37 -3.57
C GLY A 92 9.16 6.37 -3.29
N ASN A 93 9.47 5.07 -3.20
CA ASN A 93 8.50 4.06 -2.77
C ASN A 93 8.33 4.05 -1.25
N GLY A 94 7.10 3.82 -0.77
CA GLY A 94 6.78 3.79 0.67
C GLY A 94 6.66 5.18 1.32
N SER A 95 6.60 6.22 0.49
CA SER A 95 6.74 7.64 0.85
C SER A 95 5.58 8.45 0.23
N SER A 96 5.54 9.76 0.46
CA SER A 96 4.57 10.71 -0.08
C SER A 96 5.20 12.07 -0.36
N ALA A 97 4.45 12.99 -0.95
CA ALA A 97 4.89 14.38 -1.15
C ALA A 97 5.32 15.06 0.17
N GLU A 98 4.75 14.64 1.30
CA GLU A 98 5.06 15.18 2.63
C GLU A 98 6.52 14.97 3.03
N ASP A 99 7.20 13.94 2.51
CA ASP A 99 8.61 13.68 2.82
C ASP A 99 9.49 14.89 2.49
N PHE A 100 9.18 15.61 1.39
CA PHE A 100 9.90 16.82 0.99
C PHE A 100 9.67 17.99 1.93
N ARG A 101 8.50 18.08 2.58
CA ARG A 101 8.24 19.08 3.64
C ARG A 101 8.98 18.72 4.91
N THR A 102 8.89 17.45 5.34
CA THR A 102 9.56 16.99 6.56
C THR A 102 11.09 17.09 6.48
N SER A 103 11.65 17.03 5.27
CA SER A 103 13.09 17.21 5.06
C SER A 103 13.53 18.68 4.99
N GLY A 104 12.59 19.64 5.04
CA GLY A 104 12.84 21.08 4.85
C GLY A 104 13.11 21.52 3.40
N MET A 105 13.28 20.58 2.46
CA MET A 105 13.64 20.91 1.08
C MET A 105 12.51 21.63 0.33
N PHE A 106 11.26 21.29 0.63
CA PHE A 106 10.10 21.93 0.01
C PHE A 106 10.05 23.42 0.32
N ASP A 107 10.18 23.80 1.60
CA ASP A 107 10.10 25.19 2.05
C ASP A 107 11.32 26.00 1.58
N GLU A 108 12.53 25.41 1.64
CA GLU A 108 13.76 26.04 1.13
C GLU A 108 13.67 26.34 -0.37
N ALA A 109 13.24 25.35 -1.17
CA ALA A 109 13.11 25.52 -2.62
C ALA A 109 12.00 26.52 -2.99
N ALA A 110 10.94 26.62 -2.18
CA ALA A 110 9.84 27.54 -2.41
C ALA A 110 10.25 29.03 -2.29
N GLY A 111 11.41 29.33 -1.70
CA GLY A 111 11.98 30.67 -1.69
C GLY A 111 12.39 31.19 -3.08
N LYS A 112 12.57 30.30 -4.07
CA LYS A 112 13.03 30.66 -5.43
C LYS A 112 12.22 30.03 -6.57
N TYR A 113 11.57 28.90 -6.32
CA TYR A 113 10.84 28.13 -7.32
C TYR A 113 9.36 28.03 -6.99
N ARG A 114 8.52 27.86 -8.01
CA ARG A 114 7.15 27.37 -7.82
C ARG A 114 7.22 25.87 -7.63
N VAL A 115 7.25 25.41 -6.39
CA VAL A 115 7.45 24.00 -6.05
C VAL A 115 6.12 23.25 -6.10
N LEU A 116 6.09 22.14 -6.83
CA LEU A 116 4.94 21.22 -6.91
C LEU A 116 5.37 19.81 -6.51
N ALA A 117 5.03 19.39 -5.30
CA ALA A 117 5.32 18.04 -4.82
C ALA A 117 4.10 17.13 -5.00
N PHE A 118 4.22 16.13 -5.88
CA PHE A 118 3.12 15.23 -6.20
C PHE A 118 3.16 13.95 -5.38
N ASP A 119 2.02 13.57 -4.83
CA ASP A 119 1.79 12.17 -4.47
C ASP A 119 1.62 11.36 -5.75
N ARG A 120 2.54 10.43 -6.01
CA ARG A 120 2.48 9.55 -7.18
C ARG A 120 1.22 8.67 -7.14
N PRO A 121 0.70 8.20 -8.29
CA PRO A 121 -0.47 7.33 -8.30
C PRO A 121 -0.22 6.08 -7.45
N GLY A 122 -1.16 5.76 -6.54
CA GLY A 122 -0.99 4.69 -5.56
C GLY A 122 -0.48 5.13 -4.18
N PHE A 123 0.03 6.36 -4.06
CA PHE A 123 0.71 6.85 -2.86
C PHE A 123 0.00 8.06 -2.22
N GLY A 124 0.36 8.34 -0.97
CA GLY A 124 -0.18 9.46 -0.20
C GLY A 124 -1.70 9.57 -0.28
N ARG A 125 -2.18 10.76 -0.64
CA ARG A 125 -3.60 11.10 -0.81
C ARG A 125 -4.09 10.94 -2.26
N SER A 126 -3.21 10.63 -3.20
CA SER A 126 -3.59 10.33 -4.58
C SER A 126 -4.44 9.06 -4.67
N THR A 127 -5.27 8.98 -5.72
CA THR A 127 -6.04 7.78 -6.03
C THR A 127 -5.11 6.57 -6.15
N ARG A 128 -5.61 5.40 -5.79
CA ARG A 128 -4.92 4.10 -5.93
C ARG A 128 -5.56 3.28 -7.06
N PRO A 129 -5.42 3.73 -8.32
CA PRO A 129 -6.09 3.12 -9.47
C PRO A 129 -5.64 1.67 -9.69
N ARG A 130 -6.60 0.81 -10.04
CA ARG A 130 -6.39 -0.62 -10.38
C ARG A 130 -6.52 -0.82 -11.89
N GLY A 131 -6.16 -2.01 -12.37
CA GLY A 131 -6.43 -2.42 -13.76
C GLY A 131 -5.35 -2.04 -14.79
N LYS A 132 -4.26 -1.39 -14.38
CA LYS A 132 -3.07 -1.22 -15.23
C LYS A 132 -1.78 -1.19 -14.42
N TRP A 133 -0.68 -1.42 -15.13
CA TRP A 133 0.67 -1.33 -14.57
C TRP A 133 1.14 0.12 -14.57
N TRP A 134 1.52 0.62 -13.39
CA TRP A 134 2.02 1.99 -13.22
C TRP A 134 3.54 2.05 -13.34
N THR A 135 4.03 1.86 -14.56
CA THR A 135 5.46 2.00 -14.91
C THR A 135 5.94 3.44 -14.73
N ALA A 136 7.25 3.64 -14.64
CA ALA A 136 7.82 4.99 -14.57
C ALA A 136 7.42 5.86 -15.77
N ALA A 137 7.33 5.27 -16.97
CA ALA A 137 6.86 5.96 -18.16
C ALA A 137 5.37 6.37 -18.06
N ALA A 138 4.50 5.47 -17.60
CA ALA A 138 3.09 5.78 -17.42
C ALA A 138 2.86 6.86 -16.35
N GLN A 139 3.68 6.88 -15.29
CA GLN A 139 3.64 7.94 -14.29
C GLN A 139 4.18 9.26 -14.84
N ALA A 140 5.23 9.24 -15.67
CA ALA A 140 5.77 10.43 -16.33
C ALA A 140 4.70 11.11 -17.20
N ASP A 141 4.00 10.35 -18.05
CA ASP A 141 2.94 10.91 -18.90
C ASP A 141 1.77 11.47 -18.08
N LEU A 142 1.40 10.80 -17.00
CA LEU A 142 0.36 11.30 -16.09
C LEU A 142 0.76 12.62 -15.42
N ILE A 143 2.00 12.72 -14.92
CA ILE A 143 2.51 13.93 -14.27
C ILE A 143 2.65 15.06 -15.28
N HIS A 144 3.16 14.78 -16.48
CA HIS A 144 3.25 15.77 -17.55
C HIS A 144 1.87 16.33 -17.92
N ALA A 145 0.86 15.47 -18.10
CA ALA A 145 -0.51 15.91 -18.34
C ALA A 145 -1.09 16.70 -17.16
N ALA A 146 -0.72 16.37 -15.91
CA ALA A 146 -1.14 17.11 -14.73
C ALA A 146 -0.58 18.54 -14.70
N VAL A 147 0.72 18.71 -14.98
CA VAL A 147 1.34 20.05 -14.98
C VAL A 147 0.90 20.88 -16.19
N ALA A 148 0.61 20.25 -17.34
CA ALA A 148 0.03 20.93 -18.49
C ALA A 148 -1.35 21.54 -18.17
N GLN A 149 -2.20 20.85 -17.40
CA GLN A 149 -3.48 21.42 -16.93
C GLN A 149 -3.32 22.63 -15.99
N LEU A 150 -2.13 22.82 -15.41
CA LEU A 150 -1.79 23.98 -14.59
C LEU A 150 -1.22 25.15 -15.41
N GLY A 151 -1.20 25.03 -16.74
CA GLY A 151 -0.56 25.99 -17.65
C GLY A 151 0.96 25.98 -17.56
N ILE A 152 1.56 24.88 -17.07
CA ILE A 152 3.02 24.76 -16.96
C ILE A 152 3.57 24.07 -18.21
N GLU A 153 4.20 24.84 -19.08
CA GLU A 153 4.79 24.33 -20.32
C GLU A 153 6.24 23.88 -20.14
N ARG A 154 7.00 24.52 -19.23
CA ARG A 154 8.41 24.26 -18.98
C ARG A 154 8.71 24.19 -17.48
N TYR A 155 9.45 23.15 -17.05
CA TYR A 155 9.68 22.87 -15.62
C TYR A 155 11.00 22.12 -15.36
N LEU A 156 11.51 22.25 -14.14
CA LEU A 156 12.54 21.38 -13.56
C LEU A 156 11.88 20.19 -12.88
N VAL A 157 12.56 19.05 -12.81
CA VAL A 157 12.07 17.88 -12.06
C VAL A 157 13.13 17.31 -11.14
N LEU A 158 12.77 17.11 -9.87
CA LEU A 158 13.55 16.35 -8.91
C LEU A 158 12.88 15.02 -8.62
N GLY A 159 13.63 13.94 -8.76
CA GLY A 159 13.17 12.59 -8.41
C GLY A 159 14.04 11.95 -7.32
N HIS A 160 13.40 11.52 -6.23
CA HIS A 160 14.07 10.76 -5.17
C HIS A 160 13.79 9.25 -5.30
N SER A 161 14.83 8.41 -5.21
CA SER A 161 14.71 6.95 -5.26
C SER A 161 13.97 6.48 -6.52
N TRP A 162 12.82 5.81 -6.40
CA TRP A 162 12.00 5.41 -7.54
C TRP A 162 11.45 6.62 -8.33
N GLY A 163 11.26 7.77 -7.68
CA GLY A 163 10.90 9.03 -8.34
C GLY A 163 11.97 9.48 -9.34
N ALA A 164 13.24 9.12 -9.17
CA ALA A 164 14.31 9.39 -10.13
C ALA A 164 14.06 8.68 -11.48
N SER A 165 13.56 7.44 -11.44
CA SER A 165 13.19 6.71 -12.65
C SER A 165 12.04 7.41 -13.41
N VAL A 166 11.09 8.03 -12.67
CA VAL A 166 10.02 8.82 -13.28
C VAL A 166 10.56 10.13 -13.87
N ALA A 167 11.44 10.82 -13.16
CA ALA A 167 12.08 12.05 -13.63
C ALA A 167 12.89 11.82 -14.93
N LEU A 168 13.63 10.70 -15.01
CA LEU A 168 14.31 10.29 -16.24
C LEU A 168 13.33 10.03 -17.39
N GLN A 169 12.21 9.36 -17.12
CA GLN A 169 11.19 9.14 -18.15
C GLN A 169 10.49 10.44 -18.58
N LEU A 170 10.29 11.40 -17.67
CA LEU A 170 9.81 12.74 -18.02
C LEU A 170 10.77 13.42 -18.99
N ALA A 171 12.06 13.48 -18.66
CA ALA A 171 13.07 14.11 -19.53
C ALA A 171 13.15 13.44 -20.91
N ARG A 172 13.11 12.11 -20.95
CA ARG A 172 13.19 11.34 -22.20
C ARG A 172 11.96 11.50 -23.09
N ARG A 173 10.77 11.58 -22.49
CA ARG A 173 9.49 11.55 -23.23
C ARG A 173 8.97 12.95 -23.56
N HIS A 174 9.28 13.93 -22.71
CA HIS A 174 8.81 15.32 -22.81
C HIS A 174 9.99 16.31 -22.79
N PRO A 175 11.00 16.15 -23.67
CA PRO A 175 12.24 16.92 -23.61
C PRO A 175 12.05 18.43 -23.83
N ALA A 176 11.02 18.83 -24.58
CA ALA A 176 10.70 20.25 -24.78
C ALA A 176 10.22 20.94 -23.49
N SER A 177 9.57 20.20 -22.59
CA SER A 177 9.02 20.72 -21.34
C SER A 177 9.99 20.60 -20.16
N VAL A 178 10.92 19.66 -20.18
CA VAL A 178 11.87 19.45 -19.07
C VAL A 178 13.12 20.31 -19.27
N ALA A 179 13.24 21.37 -18.47
CA ALA A 179 14.40 22.27 -18.48
C ALA A 179 15.64 21.68 -17.78
N GLY A 180 15.46 20.69 -16.92
CA GLY A 180 16.54 20.07 -16.15
C GLY A 180 16.03 19.02 -15.17
N ILE A 181 16.91 18.09 -14.79
CA ILE A 181 16.60 17.01 -13.85
C ILE A 181 17.58 17.00 -12.67
N VAL A 182 17.06 16.73 -11.47
CA VAL A 182 17.84 16.47 -10.26
C VAL A 182 17.48 15.08 -9.76
N LEU A 183 18.48 14.20 -9.67
CA LEU A 183 18.24 12.79 -9.34
C LEU A 183 18.90 12.46 -8.00
N VAL A 184 18.09 12.13 -7.00
CA VAL A 184 18.55 11.93 -5.62
C VAL A 184 18.42 10.45 -5.26
N SER A 185 19.55 9.78 -4.98
CA SER A 185 19.59 8.37 -4.55
C SER A 185 18.76 7.44 -5.44
N GLY A 186 18.83 7.65 -6.75
CA GLY A 186 17.93 7.05 -7.73
C GLY A 186 18.14 5.55 -7.98
N TYR A 187 17.08 4.89 -8.42
CA TYR A 187 17.10 3.48 -8.80
C TYR A 187 17.48 3.33 -10.29
N TYR A 188 18.78 3.42 -10.60
CA TYR A 188 19.27 3.44 -11.99
C TYR A 188 19.54 2.05 -12.55
N TYR A 189 20.31 1.23 -11.82
CA TYR A 189 20.76 -0.10 -12.25
C TYR A 189 20.54 -1.13 -11.15
N PRO A 190 19.28 -1.52 -10.90
CA PRO A 190 19.01 -2.41 -9.79
C PRO A 190 19.39 -3.85 -10.11
N PRO A 191 20.29 -4.48 -9.33
CA PRO A 191 20.47 -5.92 -9.44
C PRO A 191 19.16 -6.63 -9.02
N PRO A 192 18.85 -7.80 -9.62
CA PRO A 192 17.75 -8.62 -9.15
C PRO A 192 17.99 -8.96 -7.68
N ARG A 193 17.10 -8.48 -6.80
CA ARG A 193 17.21 -8.65 -5.36
C ARG A 193 15.97 -9.34 -4.83
N LEU A 194 16.15 -10.39 -4.03
CA LEU A 194 15.04 -11.13 -3.39
C LEU A 194 14.11 -10.19 -2.61
N GLY A 195 14.68 -9.17 -1.95
CA GLY A 195 13.88 -8.14 -1.26
C GLY A 195 12.95 -7.34 -2.17
N LEU A 196 13.29 -7.14 -3.44
CA LEU A 196 12.40 -6.50 -4.42
C LEU A 196 11.33 -7.49 -4.91
N ALA A 197 11.68 -8.76 -5.09
CA ALA A 197 10.71 -9.79 -5.44
C ALA A 197 9.65 -9.95 -4.34
N LEU A 198 10.06 -9.96 -3.07
CA LEU A 198 9.14 -9.99 -1.93
C LEU A 198 8.27 -8.72 -1.83
N ALA A 199 8.75 -7.57 -2.32
CA ALA A 199 7.97 -6.34 -2.38
C ALA A 199 6.77 -6.43 -3.35
N VAL A 200 6.70 -7.46 -4.21
CA VAL A 200 5.56 -7.72 -5.10
C VAL A 200 4.42 -8.46 -4.40
N LEU A 201 4.65 -9.10 -3.25
CA LEU A 201 3.61 -9.88 -2.54
C LEU A 201 2.32 -9.08 -2.24
N PRO A 202 2.38 -7.81 -1.80
CA PRO A 202 1.18 -7.00 -1.60
C PRO A 202 0.41 -6.64 -2.88
N ALA A 203 1.02 -6.86 -4.06
CA ALA A 203 0.40 -6.63 -5.36
C ALA A 203 -0.40 -7.84 -5.88
N LEU A 204 -0.33 -9.00 -5.22
CA LEU A 204 -1.12 -10.19 -5.59
C LEU A 204 -2.62 -9.92 -5.43
N PRO A 205 -3.47 -10.38 -6.38
CA PRO A 205 -4.91 -10.18 -6.31
C PRO A 205 -5.50 -10.88 -5.08
N VAL A 206 -6.44 -10.20 -4.42
CA VAL A 206 -7.14 -10.66 -3.19
C VAL A 206 -6.22 -10.87 -1.99
N ALA A 207 -5.30 -11.85 -2.05
CA ALA A 207 -4.37 -12.19 -0.98
C ALA A 207 -3.44 -11.02 -0.59
N GLY A 208 -2.87 -10.31 -1.58
CA GLY A 208 -2.07 -9.11 -1.34
C GLY A 208 -2.91 -7.98 -0.71
N GLY A 209 -4.20 -7.93 -1.04
CA GLY A 209 -5.18 -7.03 -0.44
C GLY A 209 -5.42 -7.32 1.04
N VAL A 210 -5.60 -8.58 1.42
CA VAL A 210 -5.74 -8.95 2.84
C VAL A 210 -4.43 -8.64 3.57
N PHE A 211 -3.30 -9.12 3.05
CA PHE A 211 -1.99 -8.96 3.68
C PHE A 211 -1.62 -7.50 3.94
N ARG A 212 -1.83 -6.60 2.96
CA ARG A 212 -1.48 -5.17 3.09
C ARG A 212 -2.34 -4.41 4.11
N HIS A 213 -3.57 -4.87 4.34
CA HIS A 213 -4.49 -4.21 5.28
C HIS A 213 -4.38 -4.83 6.69
N THR A 214 -3.87 -6.05 6.84
CA THR A 214 -3.79 -6.75 8.13
C THR A 214 -2.36 -6.86 8.64
N LEU A 215 -1.62 -7.85 8.17
CA LEU A 215 -0.33 -8.28 8.70
C LEU A 215 0.81 -7.33 8.33
N LEU A 216 0.84 -6.80 7.11
CA LEU A 216 1.96 -6.00 6.63
C LEU A 216 2.23 -4.75 7.50
N PRO A 217 1.24 -3.90 7.87
CA PRO A 217 1.51 -2.74 8.72
C PRO A 217 2.08 -3.12 10.10
N LEU A 218 1.63 -4.26 10.65
CA LEU A 218 2.16 -4.78 11.91
C LEU A 218 3.61 -5.22 11.76
N LEU A 219 3.92 -6.02 10.74
CA LEU A 219 5.28 -6.48 10.45
C LEU A 219 6.23 -5.31 10.19
N VAL A 220 5.80 -4.31 9.40
CA VAL A 220 6.57 -3.09 9.15
C VAL A 220 6.87 -2.37 10.45
N ARG A 221 5.87 -2.14 11.32
CA ARG A 221 6.08 -1.48 12.62
C ARG A 221 7.04 -2.24 13.53
N LEU A 222 6.91 -3.56 13.60
CA LEU A 222 7.75 -4.41 14.45
C LEU A 222 9.21 -4.39 13.98
N THR A 223 9.43 -4.43 12.66
CA THR A 223 10.76 -4.46 12.06
C THR A 223 11.38 -3.08 11.82
N TRP A 224 10.61 -2.00 11.97
CA TRP A 224 11.04 -0.63 11.63
C TRP A 224 12.33 -0.20 12.34
N PRO A 225 12.50 -0.39 13.67
CA PRO A 225 13.73 0.03 14.34
C PRO A 225 14.97 -0.69 13.81
N LEU A 226 14.85 -1.98 13.51
CA LEU A 226 15.94 -2.78 12.94
C LEU A 226 16.25 -2.35 11.51
N ALA A 227 15.21 -2.09 10.71
CA ALA A 227 15.36 -1.61 9.33
C ALA A 227 16.05 -0.24 9.29
N MET A 228 15.63 0.71 10.13
CA MET A 228 16.25 2.03 10.23
C MET A 228 17.69 1.94 10.74
N GLY A 229 17.94 1.12 11.78
CA GLY A 229 19.29 0.90 12.29
C GLY A 229 20.22 0.30 11.22
N LYS A 230 19.71 -0.52 10.31
CA LYS A 230 20.48 -1.03 9.17
C LYS A 230 20.68 0.01 8.07
N ILE A 231 19.67 0.82 7.74
CA ILE A 231 19.72 1.83 6.67
C ILE A 231 20.68 2.96 7.03
N PHE A 232 20.65 3.44 8.26
CA PHE A 232 21.47 4.55 8.74
C PHE A 232 22.79 4.09 9.39
N ARG A 233 23.08 2.79 9.31
CA ARG A 233 24.36 2.26 9.77
C ARG A 233 25.46 2.82 8.86
N PRO A 234 26.53 3.40 9.42
CA PRO A 234 27.64 3.88 8.61
C PRO A 234 28.19 2.71 7.80
N HIS A 235 28.42 2.93 6.51
CA HIS A 235 29.11 1.95 5.70
C HIS A 235 30.51 1.77 6.31
N PRO A 236 30.96 0.52 6.57
CA PRO A 236 32.35 0.30 6.94
C PRO A 236 33.23 1.02 5.91
N LEU A 237 34.16 1.84 6.39
CA LEU A 237 35.17 2.44 5.54
C LEU A 237 35.98 1.27 4.97
N THR A 238 35.74 0.90 3.72
CA THR A 238 36.72 0.13 2.97
C THR A 238 37.96 1.01 2.97
N GLN A 239 39.05 0.56 3.59
CA GLN A 239 40.33 1.24 3.43
C GLN A 239 40.61 1.23 1.93
N LEU A 240 40.45 2.39 1.29
CA LEU A 240 40.97 2.64 -0.03
C LEU A 240 42.48 2.47 0.12
N THR A 241 43.00 1.27 -0.16
CA THR A 241 44.40 1.12 -0.47
C THR A 241 44.67 2.10 -1.59
N SER A 242 45.44 3.14 -1.27
CA SER A 242 45.95 4.17 -2.17
C SER A 242 46.47 3.52 -3.45
N THR A 243 45.61 3.36 -4.43
CA THR A 243 45.97 3.13 -5.82
C THR A 243 45.59 4.43 -6.49
N SER A 244 46.58 5.29 -6.59
CA SER A 244 46.54 6.49 -7.42
C SER A 244 46.46 6.07 -8.88
N GLU A 245 45.33 5.53 -9.31
CA GLU A 245 45.04 5.42 -10.74
C GLU A 245 44.30 6.69 -11.12
N ALA A 246 45.10 7.73 -11.37
CA ALA A 246 44.63 8.99 -11.90
C ALA A 246 43.92 8.70 -13.23
N ILE A 247 42.61 8.93 -13.28
CA ILE A 247 41.86 9.01 -14.54
C ILE A 247 42.50 10.14 -15.35
N PRO A 248 43.18 9.88 -16.48
CA PRO A 248 43.75 10.94 -17.28
C PRO A 248 42.59 11.69 -17.93
N LEU A 249 42.38 12.93 -17.52
CA LEU A 249 41.53 13.85 -18.25
C LEU A 249 42.22 14.17 -19.57
N SER A 250 41.81 13.49 -20.65
CA SER A 250 42.17 13.88 -22.00
C SER A 250 41.62 15.28 -22.26
N ARG A 251 42.53 16.25 -22.37
CA ARG A 251 42.23 17.54 -22.99
C ARG A 251 42.25 17.33 -24.50
N GLU A 252 41.10 17.48 -25.13
CA GLU A 252 40.97 17.95 -26.51
C GLU A 252 40.18 19.26 -26.49
#